data_AF-A0A537ASJ5-F1
#
_entry.id   AF-A0A537ASJ5-F1
#
_cell.length_a   1.000
_cell.length_b   1.000
_cell.length_c   1.000
_cell.angle_alpha   90.00
_cell.angle_beta   90.00
_cell.angle_gamma   90.00
#
_symmetry.space_group_name_H-M   'P 1'
#
loop_
_entity.id
_entity.type
_entity.pdbx_description
1 polymer ?
#
loop_
_entity_poly.entity_id
_entity_poly.type
_entity_poly.pdbx_seq_one_letter_code
_entity_poly.pdbx_strand_id
1 'polypeptide(L)'
;ARVNLTHIPYKGMSDASVALQAGQIDLIIAASPTALGPIRGGKARGLAVSTAQRSAAFPGVPTALEQGVDYLVANWFGFAFPKGTPKEAIDTLREDVVRALAAPDVREKLAAQGAEPSSFTPGEFARFLKEDTRRWTELIRASGIKVEP
;
A
#
# COMPACT_ATOMS: atom_id res chain seq x y z
N ALA A 1 -0.55 -22.79 4.22
CA ALA A 1 -1.84 -23.23 4.81
C ALA A 1 -2.98 -22.83 3.87
N ARG A 2 -4.05 -23.62 3.77
CA ARG A 2 -5.31 -23.20 3.12
C ARG A 2 -6.20 -22.61 4.23
N VAL A 3 -6.18 -21.29 4.39
CA VAL A 3 -7.02 -20.59 5.35
C VAL A 3 -8.29 -20.09 4.68
N ASN A 4 -9.42 -20.16 5.37
CA ASN A 4 -10.68 -19.59 4.91
C ASN A 4 -11.00 -18.37 5.78
N LEU A 5 -11.10 -17.20 5.16
CA LEU A 5 -11.38 -15.93 5.82
C LEU A 5 -12.62 -15.31 5.17
N THR A 6 -13.52 -14.79 5.99
CA THR A 6 -14.71 -14.08 5.50
C THR A 6 -14.37 -12.59 5.35
N HIS A 7 -14.53 -12.05 4.15
CA HIS A 7 -14.37 -10.61 3.93
C HIS A 7 -15.59 -9.87 4.48
N ILE A 8 -15.36 -8.94 5.42
CA ILE A 8 -16.39 -8.05 5.96
C ILE A 8 -16.09 -6.63 5.45
N PRO A 9 -16.86 -6.08 4.49
CA PRO A 9 -16.57 -4.77 3.93
C PRO A 9 -16.95 -3.64 4.89
N TYR A 10 -16.08 -2.64 5.00
CA TYR A 10 -16.32 -1.39 5.73
C TYR A 10 -16.18 -0.20 4.79
N LYS A 11 -16.83 0.92 5.12
CA LYS A 11 -16.78 2.16 4.30
C LYS A 11 -15.39 2.80 4.28
N GLY A 12 -14.54 2.48 5.25
CA GLY A 12 -13.17 2.97 5.32
C GLY A 12 -12.39 2.32 6.45
N MET A 13 -11.08 2.60 6.47
CA MET A 13 -10.15 2.00 7.44
C MET A 13 -10.43 2.43 8.88
N SER A 14 -10.98 3.63 9.10
CA SER A 14 -11.36 4.11 10.43
C SER A 14 -12.43 3.22 11.06
N ASP A 15 -13.47 2.86 10.31
CA ASP A 15 -14.56 2.00 10.79
C ASP A 15 -14.04 0.56 11.06
N ALA A 16 -13.26 0.02 10.13
CA ALA A 16 -12.64 -1.31 10.28
C ALA A 16 -11.71 -1.38 11.51
N SER A 17 -10.96 -0.31 11.79
CA SER A 17 -10.06 -0.25 12.94
C SER A 17 -10.80 -0.26 14.28
N VAL A 18 -11.97 0.37 14.34
CA VAL A 18 -12.84 0.32 15.54
C VAL A 18 -13.42 -1.08 15.71
N ALA A 19 -13.90 -1.70 14.63
CA ALA A 19 -14.40 -3.08 14.65
C ALA A 19 -13.35 -4.09 15.12
N LEU A 20 -12.10 -3.95 14.65
CA LEU A 20 -10.97 -4.76 15.12
C LEU A 20 -10.75 -4.60 16.63
N GLN A 21 -10.70 -3.35 17.11
CA GLN A 21 -10.50 -3.06 18.53
C GLN A 21 -11.65 -3.55 19.42
N ALA A 22 -12.88 -3.57 18.87
CA ALA A 22 -14.06 -4.10 19.54
C ALA A 22 -14.17 -5.63 19.46
N GLY A 23 -13.28 -6.32 18.74
CA GLY A 23 -13.32 -7.77 18.54
C GLY A 23 -14.42 -8.25 17.59
N GLN A 24 -14.96 -7.37 16.75
CA GLN A 24 -15.97 -7.72 15.75
C GLN A 24 -15.36 -8.39 14.52
N ILE A 25 -14.07 -8.17 14.26
CA ILE A 25 -13.28 -8.82 13.22
C ILE A 25 -11.93 -9.22 13.79
N ASP A 26 -11.37 -10.33 13.30
CA ASP A 26 -10.10 -10.88 13.79
C ASP A 26 -8.86 -10.22 13.16
N LEU A 27 -9.01 -9.71 11.93
CA LEU A 27 -7.90 -9.27 11.10
C LEU A 27 -8.33 -8.16 10.13
N ILE A 28 -7.40 -7.24 9.87
CA ILE A 28 -7.48 -6.26 8.77
C ILE A 28 -6.20 -6.31 7.95
N ILE A 29 -6.31 -6.12 6.64
CA ILE A 29 -5.17 -5.79 5.77
C ILE A 29 -5.18 -4.28 5.61
N ALA A 30 -4.18 -3.61 6.18
CA ALA A 30 -4.12 -2.15 6.24
C ALA A 30 -2.85 -1.62 5.56
N ALA A 31 -2.95 -0.41 4.99
CA ALA A 31 -1.77 0.31 4.52
C ALA A 31 -0.89 0.71 5.71
N SER A 32 0.44 0.67 5.53
CA SER A 32 1.43 0.97 6.57
C SER A 32 1.14 2.23 7.38
N PRO A 33 0.82 3.40 6.77
CA PRO A 33 0.56 4.61 7.53
C PRO A 33 -0.61 4.48 8.52
N THR A 34 -1.63 3.70 8.15
CA THR A 34 -2.82 3.52 9.01
C THR A 34 -2.59 2.49 10.12
N ALA A 35 -1.75 1.49 9.88
CA ALA A 35 -1.43 0.46 10.86
C ALA A 35 -0.45 0.93 11.94
N LEU A 36 0.33 1.98 11.68
CA LEU A 36 1.40 2.45 12.57
C LEU A 36 0.94 2.82 13.98
N GLY A 37 -0.07 3.67 14.09
CA GLY A 37 -0.60 4.12 15.38
C GLY A 37 -1.11 2.95 16.23
N PRO A 38 -2.03 2.11 15.72
CA PRO A 38 -2.53 0.95 16.43
C PRO A 38 -1.45 -0.04 16.85
N ILE A 39 -0.47 -0.34 15.99
CA ILE A 39 0.62 -1.28 16.30
C ILE A 39 1.56 -0.70 17.36
N ARG A 40 2.03 0.55 17.19
CA ARG A 40 2.94 1.19 18.16
C ARG A 40 2.26 1.43 19.51
N GLY A 41 0.97 1.73 19.50
CA GLY A 41 0.16 1.92 20.71
C GLY A 41 -0.28 0.63 21.38
N GLY A 42 0.12 -0.55 20.89
CA GLY A 42 -0.25 -1.85 21.45
C GLY A 42 -1.73 -2.23 21.30
N LYS A 43 -2.49 -1.49 20.48
CA LYS A 43 -3.91 -1.74 20.22
C LYS A 43 -4.14 -2.75 19.10
N ALA A 44 -3.11 -3.04 18.31
CA ALA A 44 -3.12 -4.06 17.28
C ALA A 44 -1.76 -4.78 17.23
N ARG A 45 -1.75 -6.01 16.74
CA ARG A 45 -0.52 -6.78 16.52
C ARG A 45 -0.24 -6.91 15.02
N GLY A 46 0.91 -6.42 14.58
CA GLY A 46 1.37 -6.64 13.20
C GLY A 46 1.71 -8.12 12.99
N LEU A 47 1.06 -8.76 12.02
CA LEU A 47 1.25 -10.19 11.74
C LEU A 47 2.27 -10.44 10.63
N ALA A 48 2.18 -9.66 9.55
CA ALA A 48 3.11 -9.71 8.43
C ALA A 48 3.09 -8.37 7.68
N VAL A 49 4.21 -8.02 7.04
CA VAL A 49 4.23 -7.03 5.95
C VAL A 49 4.19 -7.76 4.61
N SER A 50 3.48 -7.19 3.63
CA SER A 50 3.28 -7.78 2.28
C SER A 50 4.31 -7.30 1.25
N THR A 51 5.40 -6.69 1.70
CA THR A 51 6.57 -6.29 0.91
C THR A 51 7.63 -7.39 0.92
N ALA A 52 8.54 -7.36 -0.07
CA ALA A 52 9.60 -8.36 -0.19
C ALA A 52 10.62 -8.28 0.96
N GLN A 53 10.77 -7.10 1.56
CA GLN A 53 11.65 -6.85 2.69
C GLN A 53 10.84 -6.32 3.87
N ARG A 54 11.37 -6.50 5.08
CA ARG A 54 10.77 -5.94 6.29
C ARG A 54 10.76 -4.41 6.22
N SER A 55 9.70 -3.81 6.73
CA SER A 55 9.61 -2.35 6.81
C SER A 55 10.38 -1.83 8.02
N ALA A 56 11.20 -0.80 7.84
CA ALA A 56 11.84 -0.09 8.94
C ALA A 56 10.82 0.56 9.91
N ALA A 57 9.59 0.81 9.44
CA ALA A 57 8.51 1.32 10.27
C ALA A 57 7.94 0.25 11.24
N PHE A 58 8.19 -1.03 10.95
CA PHE A 58 7.73 -2.21 11.69
C PHE A 58 8.86 -3.25 11.88
N PRO A 59 9.97 -2.92 12.58
CA PRO A 59 11.16 -3.77 12.61
C PRO A 59 10.92 -5.17 13.21
N GLY A 60 9.92 -5.31 14.10
CA GLY A 60 9.52 -6.58 14.70
C GLY A 60 8.49 -7.39 13.91
N VAL A 61 8.01 -6.89 12.77
CA VAL A 61 7.00 -7.58 11.95
C VAL A 61 7.70 -8.26 10.77
N PRO A 62 7.60 -9.60 10.63
CA PRO A 62 8.19 -10.32 9.51
C PRO A 62 7.43 -10.06 8.19
N THR A 63 8.02 -10.44 7.07
CA THR A 63 7.33 -10.44 5.77
C THR A 63 6.44 -11.68 5.63
N ALA A 64 5.45 -11.61 4.75
CA ALA A 64 4.64 -12.78 4.36
C ALA A 64 5.52 -13.91 3.77
N LEU A 65 6.56 -13.54 3.01
CA LEU A 65 7.51 -14.50 2.42
C LEU A 65 8.31 -15.25 3.48
N GLU A 66 8.77 -14.57 4.55
CA GLU A 66 9.47 -15.20 5.68
C GLU A 66 8.58 -16.23 6.41
N GLN A 67 7.26 -16.11 6.28
CA GLN A 67 6.28 -17.03 6.87
C GLN A 67 5.81 -18.12 5.88
N GLY A 68 6.41 -18.19 4.69
CA GLY A 68 6.05 -19.18 3.66
C GLY A 68 4.72 -18.88 2.94
N VAL A 69 4.26 -17.62 2.96
CA VAL A 69 3.10 -17.17 2.19
C VAL A 69 3.59 -16.34 1.00
N ASP A 70 3.51 -16.94 -0.19
CA ASP A 70 4.04 -16.35 -1.42
C ASP A 70 3.07 -15.34 -2.04
N TYR A 71 3.08 -14.11 -1.52
CA TYR A 71 2.44 -12.97 -2.16
C TYR A 71 3.18 -11.67 -1.85
N LEU A 72 3.16 -10.77 -2.83
CA LEU A 72 3.69 -9.41 -2.70
C LEU A 72 2.63 -8.42 -3.14
N VAL A 73 2.15 -7.63 -2.19
CA VAL A 73 1.13 -6.59 -2.41
C VAL A 73 1.60 -5.34 -1.70
N ALA A 74 1.88 -4.30 -2.47
CA ALA A 74 2.21 -2.98 -1.93
C ALA A 74 1.19 -1.98 -2.44
N ASN A 75 0.68 -1.15 -1.53
CA ASN A 75 -0.01 0.08 -1.86
C ASN A 75 0.99 1.04 -2.51
N TRP A 76 0.50 1.86 -3.45
CA TRP A 76 1.26 2.97 -4.02
C TRP A 76 0.36 4.19 -4.21
N PHE A 77 1.00 5.36 -4.24
CA PHE A 77 0.37 6.65 -4.58
C PHE A 77 1.15 7.30 -5.72
N GLY A 78 0.45 8.06 -6.56
CA GLY A 78 1.09 8.80 -7.64
C GLY A 78 0.17 9.89 -8.19
N PHE A 79 0.71 10.66 -9.14
CA PHE A 79 0.01 11.76 -9.78
C PHE A 79 -0.49 11.34 -11.17
N ALA A 80 -1.71 11.74 -11.49
CA ALA A 80 -2.31 11.57 -12.81
C ALA A 80 -2.79 12.92 -13.33
N PHE A 81 -2.79 13.09 -14.65
CA PHE A 81 -3.13 14.34 -15.29
C PHE A 81 -4.24 14.12 -16.34
N PRO A 82 -5.08 15.13 -16.61
CA PRO A 82 -6.01 15.07 -17.72
C PRO A 82 -5.32 14.75 -19.05
N LYS A 83 -6.02 14.02 -19.92
CA LYS A 83 -5.55 13.76 -21.29
C LYS A 83 -5.32 15.09 -22.01
N GLY A 84 -4.15 15.22 -22.65
CA GLY A 84 -3.77 16.45 -23.38
C GLY A 84 -3.02 17.48 -22.55
N THR A 85 -2.73 17.20 -21.28
CA THR A 85 -1.82 18.04 -20.48
C THR A 85 -0.46 18.15 -21.19
N PRO A 86 0.09 19.37 -21.41
CA PRO A 86 1.38 19.56 -22.07
C PRO A 86 2.50 18.79 -21.38
N LYS A 87 3.41 18.21 -22.18
CA LYS A 87 4.52 17.41 -21.67
C LYS A 87 5.42 18.23 -20.75
N GLU A 88 5.64 19.48 -21.09
CA GLU A 88 6.49 20.41 -20.36
C GLU A 88 5.96 20.61 -18.93
N ALA A 89 4.64 20.78 -18.78
CA ALA A 89 4.01 20.91 -17.45
C ALA A 89 4.14 19.63 -16.61
N ILE A 90 4.02 18.46 -17.24
CA ILE A 90 4.21 17.16 -16.57
C ILE A 90 5.66 17.00 -16.13
N ASP A 91 6.61 17.35 -16.99
CA ASP A 91 8.04 17.22 -16.70
C ASP A 91 8.45 18.17 -15.56
N THR A 92 7.99 19.43 -15.58
CA THR A 92 8.22 20.38 -14.49
C THR A 92 7.68 19.85 -13.15
N LEU A 93 6.43 19.37 -13.11
CA LEU A 93 5.90 18.83 -11.85
C LEU A 93 6.68 17.60 -11.39
N ARG A 94 7.10 16.74 -12.32
CA ARG A 94 7.92 15.56 -11.97
C ARG A 94 9.25 15.98 -11.34
N GLU A 95 9.91 17.00 -11.86
CA GLU A 95 11.16 17.52 -11.29
C GLU A 95 10.96 18.05 -9.87
N ASP A 96 9.89 18.83 -9.65
CA ASP A 96 9.55 19.34 -8.33
C ASP A 96 9.21 18.24 -7.34
N VAL A 97 8.44 17.23 -7.76
CA VAL A 97 8.12 16.05 -6.94
C VAL A 97 9.38 15.28 -6.59
N VAL A 98 10.28 15.01 -7.54
CA VAL A 98 11.54 14.29 -7.26
C VAL A 98 12.41 15.09 -6.29
N ARG A 99 12.47 16.42 -6.43
CA ARG A 99 13.20 17.29 -5.51
C ARG A 99 12.60 17.25 -4.10
N ALA A 100 11.28 17.32 -3.98
CA ALA A 100 10.58 17.21 -2.70
C ALA A 100 10.81 15.84 -2.05
N LEU A 101 10.73 14.74 -2.80
CA LEU A 101 10.99 13.38 -2.31
C LEU A 101 12.48 13.14 -1.96
N ALA A 102 13.39 13.99 -2.42
CA ALA A 102 14.80 13.97 -2.04
C ALA A 102 15.09 14.79 -0.77
N ALA A 103 14.19 15.69 -0.36
CA ALA A 103 14.38 16.52 0.82
C ALA A 103 14.46 15.65 2.08
N PRO A 104 15.44 15.85 2.98
CA PRO A 104 15.64 15.00 4.15
C PRO A 104 14.40 14.90 5.06
N ASP A 105 13.71 16.01 5.30
CA ASP A 105 12.53 16.06 6.17
C ASP A 105 11.33 15.30 5.56
N VAL A 106 11.18 15.35 4.23
CA VAL A 106 10.16 14.58 3.51
C VAL A 106 10.49 13.10 3.55
N ARG A 107 11.75 12.72 3.28
CA ARG A 107 12.21 11.34 3.37
C ARG A 107 12.00 10.75 4.75
N GLU A 108 12.33 11.50 5.79
CA GLU A 108 12.14 11.08 7.18
C GLU A 108 10.65 10.88 7.50
N LYS A 109 9.79 11.81 7.10
CA LYS A 109 8.33 11.71 7.31
C LYS A 109 7.72 10.51 6.58
N LEU A 110 8.14 10.25 5.33
CA LEU A 110 7.68 9.09 4.56
C LEU A 110 8.17 7.78 5.17
N ALA A 111 9.46 7.69 5.51
CA ALA A 111 10.04 6.51 6.16
C ALA A 111 9.38 6.22 7.52
N ALA A 112 9.09 7.26 8.31
CA ALA A 112 8.37 7.13 9.58
C ALA A 112 6.95 6.57 9.40
N GLN A 113 6.36 6.73 8.20
CA GLN A 113 5.07 6.19 7.80
C GLN A 113 5.15 4.83 7.09
N GLY A 114 6.35 4.29 6.89
CA GLY A 114 6.59 3.06 6.13
C GLY A 114 6.35 3.21 4.63
N ALA A 115 6.46 4.43 4.11
CA ALA A 115 6.38 4.74 2.69
C ALA A 115 7.78 4.92 2.08
N GLU A 116 7.95 4.44 0.86
CA GLU A 116 9.21 4.52 0.12
C GLU A 116 9.04 5.45 -1.09
N PRO A 117 9.85 6.52 -1.20
CA PRO A 117 9.75 7.44 -2.33
C PRO A 117 10.22 6.77 -3.63
N SER A 118 9.47 6.94 -4.71
CA SER A 118 9.86 6.57 -6.07
C SER A 118 10.26 7.81 -6.88
N SER A 119 11.18 7.63 -7.83
CA SER A 119 11.64 8.68 -8.75
C SER A 119 11.26 8.39 -10.21
N PHE A 120 10.24 7.56 -10.44
CA PHE A 120 9.80 7.17 -11.77
C PHE A 120 9.64 8.39 -12.68
N THR A 121 10.11 8.24 -13.91
CA THR A 121 9.72 9.09 -15.03
C THR A 121 8.23 8.86 -15.36
N PRO A 122 7.56 9.79 -16.05
CA PRO A 122 6.18 9.59 -16.48
C PRO A 122 5.98 8.30 -17.29
N GLY A 123 6.95 7.95 -18.14
CA GLY A 123 6.92 6.72 -18.93
C GLY A 123 7.08 5.45 -18.10
N GLU A 124 7.94 5.45 -17.09
CA GLU A 124 8.09 4.34 -16.14
C GLU A 124 6.83 4.16 -15.30
N PHE A 125 6.25 5.25 -14.81
CA PHE A 125 5.02 5.18 -14.03
C PHE A 125 3.84 4.69 -14.87
N ALA A 126 3.72 5.12 -16.13
CA ALA A 126 2.72 4.61 -17.05
C ALA A 126 2.87 3.10 -17.32
N ARG A 127 4.12 2.62 -17.48
CA ARG A 127 4.41 1.19 -17.64
C ARG A 127 4.05 0.40 -16.39
N PHE A 128 4.45 0.90 -15.22
CA PHE A 128 4.10 0.32 -13.93
C PHE A 128 2.58 0.22 -13.75
N LEU A 129 1.83 1.29 -14.01
CA LEU A 129 0.37 1.30 -13.91
C LEU A 129 -0.28 0.27 -14.84
N LYS A 130 0.19 0.17 -16.08
CA LYS A 130 -0.30 -0.81 -17.05
C LYS A 130 -0.08 -2.25 -16.56
N GLU A 131 1.10 -2.53 -16.04
CA GLU A 131 1.45 -3.86 -15.54
C GLU A 131 0.70 -4.22 -14.26
N ASP A 132 0.59 -3.28 -13.32
CA ASP A 132 -0.17 -3.48 -12.08
C ASP A 132 -1.67 -3.71 -12.39
N THR A 133 -2.24 -2.92 -13.32
CA THR A 133 -3.62 -3.11 -13.80
C THR A 133 -3.82 -4.50 -14.41
N ARG A 134 -2.88 -4.95 -15.24
CA ARG A 134 -2.92 -6.29 -15.85
C ARG A 134 -2.90 -7.37 -14.77
N ARG A 135 -1.95 -7.30 -13.84
CA ARG A 135 -1.79 -8.26 -12.74
C ARG A 135 -3.05 -8.37 -11.89
N TRP A 136 -3.63 -7.23 -11.47
CA TRP A 136 -4.85 -7.23 -10.66
C TRP A 136 -6.07 -7.71 -11.44
N THR A 137 -6.19 -7.36 -12.73
CA THR A 137 -7.27 -7.86 -13.58
C THR A 137 -7.25 -9.38 -13.69
N GLU A 138 -6.07 -9.97 -13.92
CA GLU A 138 -5.90 -11.42 -13.99
C GLU A 138 -6.24 -12.10 -12.66
N LEU A 139 -5.76 -11.53 -11.54
CA LEU A 139 -6.05 -12.04 -10.21
C LEU A 139 -7.54 -12.02 -9.88
N ILE A 140 -8.24 -10.91 -10.13
CA ILE A 140 -9.68 -10.76 -9.87
C ILE A 140 -10.47 -11.79 -10.69
N ARG A 141 -10.13 -11.97 -11.98
CA ARG A 141 -10.78 -12.96 -12.85
C ARG A 141 -10.54 -14.39 -12.37
N ALA A 142 -9.30 -14.72 -12.00
CA ALA A 142 -8.93 -16.06 -11.54
C ALA A 142 -9.55 -16.43 -10.18
N SER A 143 -9.73 -15.44 -9.30
CA SER A 143 -10.28 -15.63 -7.95
C SER A 143 -11.82 -15.58 -7.90
N GLY A 144 -12.48 -15.18 -8.99
CA GLY A 144 -13.94 -15.05 -9.03
C GLY A 144 -14.49 -13.93 -8.14
N ILE A 145 -13.64 -12.99 -7.71
CA ILE A 145 -14.05 -11.82 -6.93
C ILE A 145 -15.03 -10.98 -7.76
N LYS A 146 -16.17 -10.65 -7.17
CA LYS A 146 -17.16 -9.73 -7.73
C LYS A 146 -17.25 -8.50 -6.85
N VAL A 147 -17.41 -7.34 -7.48
CA VAL A 147 -17.79 -6.14 -6.73
C VAL A 147 -19.23 -6.33 -6.29
N GLU A 148 -19.44 -6.44 -4.98
CA GLU A 148 -20.79 -6.42 -4.41
C GLU A 148 -21.35 -4.98 -4.56
N PRO A 149 -22.60 -4.84 -5.02
CA PRO A 149 -23.22 -3.53 -5.27
C PRO A 149 -23.47 -2.72 -4.00
#